data_AF-A0A7T1HU26-F1
#
_entry.id   AF-A0A7T1HU26-F1
#
_cell.length_a   1.000
_cell.length_b   1.000
_cell.length_c   1.000
_cell.angle_alpha   90.00
_cell.angle_beta   90.00
_cell.angle_gamma   90.00
#
_symmetry.space_group_name_H-M   'P 1'
#
loop_
_entity.id
_entity.type
_entity.pdbx_description
1 polymer ?
#
loop_
_entity_poly.entity_id
_entity_poly.type
_entity_poly.pdbx_seq_one_letter_code
_entity_poly.pdbx_strand_id
1 'polypeptide(L)'
;MVGVLRSTPATATPQGPVCEVRLLLVHRYQPGVQKLGTAPCEVEFLGRRGKPVKKMRLIPAEKAFAFARKLQGTPGCTVSVC
;
A
#
# COMPACT_ATOMS: atom_id res chain seq x y z
N MET A 1 10.89 51.65 -11.89
CA MET A 1 10.55 50.23 -12.14
C MET A 1 9.69 49.75 -10.99
N VAL A 2 8.37 49.66 -11.19
CA VAL A 2 7.43 49.14 -10.17
C VAL A 2 7.32 47.63 -10.40
N GLY A 3 7.93 46.83 -9.53
CA GLY A 3 7.86 45.38 -9.59
C GLY A 3 6.50 44.89 -9.12
N VAL A 4 5.73 44.28 -10.01
CA VAL A 4 4.48 43.59 -9.69
C VAL A 4 4.81 42.32 -8.91
N LEU A 5 4.62 42.35 -7.58
CA LEU A 5 4.59 41.14 -6.76
C LEU A 5 3.34 40.35 -7.12
N ARG A 6 3.51 39.33 -7.97
CA ARG A 6 2.48 38.32 -8.22
C ARG A 6 2.36 37.46 -6.97
N SER A 7 1.36 37.73 -6.15
CA SER A 7 0.93 36.83 -5.07
C SER A 7 0.51 35.49 -5.68
N THR A 8 1.28 34.44 -5.44
CA THR A 8 0.84 33.07 -5.67
C THR A 8 -0.40 32.80 -4.83
N PRO A 9 -1.49 32.22 -5.38
CA PRO A 9 -2.60 31.80 -4.55
C PRO A 9 -2.09 30.70 -3.60
N ALA A 10 -2.12 30.98 -2.31
CA ALA A 10 -1.85 29.98 -1.29
C ALA A 10 -2.89 28.86 -1.44
N THR A 11 -2.48 27.71 -1.97
CA THR A 11 -3.29 26.48 -1.93
C THR A 11 -3.67 26.22 -0.49
N ALA A 12 -4.98 26.23 -0.20
CA ALA A 12 -5.52 25.92 1.10
C ALA A 12 -4.93 24.59 1.60
N THR A 13 -4.18 24.65 2.70
CA THR A 13 -3.68 23.44 3.35
C THR A 13 -4.88 22.64 3.83
N PRO A 14 -5.04 21.37 3.43
CA PRO A 14 -6.13 20.55 3.94
C PRO A 14 -5.99 20.41 5.46
N GLN A 15 -6.87 21.06 6.23
CA GLN A 15 -6.86 21.09 7.70
C GLN A 15 -7.48 19.83 8.34
N GLY A 16 -7.48 18.70 7.63
CA GLY A 16 -7.88 17.39 8.15
C GLY A 16 -6.66 16.49 8.37
N PRO A 17 -6.77 15.41 9.18
CA PRO A 17 -5.73 14.40 9.23
C PRO A 17 -5.58 13.77 7.83
N VAL A 18 -4.58 14.21 7.07
CA VAL A 18 -4.24 13.64 5.77
C VAL A 18 -3.56 12.31 6.05
N CYS A 19 -4.31 11.22 5.92
CA CYS A 19 -3.71 9.88 5.94
C CYS A 19 -3.40 9.47 4.50
N GLU A 20 -2.12 9.25 4.21
CA GLU A 20 -1.76 8.55 2.96
C GLU A 20 -2.41 7.18 2.98
N VAL A 21 -3.08 6.82 1.88
CA VAL A 21 -3.70 5.51 1.72
C VAL A 21 -2.92 4.69 0.70
N ARG A 22 -2.77 3.40 0.99
CA ARG A 22 -2.05 2.43 0.18
C ARG A 22 -2.88 1.17 0.01
N LEU A 23 -2.53 0.39 -1.00
CA LEU A 23 -3.03 -0.96 -1.22
C LEU A 23 -1.98 -1.95 -0.74
N LEU A 24 -2.44 -3.00 -0.03
CA LEU A 24 -1.58 -4.08 0.43
C LEU A 24 -2.03 -5.39 -0.20
N LEU A 25 -1.13 -5.94 -1.00
CA LEU A 25 -1.30 -7.16 -1.78
C LEU A 25 -0.35 -8.22 -1.26
N VAL A 26 -0.88 -9.43 -1.08
CA VAL A 26 -0.11 -10.58 -0.64
C VAL A 26 -0.20 -11.66 -1.71
N HIS A 27 0.93 -11.97 -2.33
CA HIS A 27 1.07 -13.07 -3.28
C HIS A 27 1.49 -14.33 -2.51
N ARG A 28 0.64 -15.35 -2.52
CA ARG A 28 0.93 -16.66 -1.94
C ARG A 28 1.24 -17.67 -3.03
N TYR A 29 2.42 -18.25 -2.96
CA TYR A 29 2.88 -19.29 -3.87
C TYR A 29 2.61 -20.66 -3.25
N GLN A 30 2.33 -21.66 -4.08
CA GLN A 30 2.18 -23.02 -3.59
C GLN A 30 3.49 -23.55 -2.99
N PRO A 31 3.43 -24.41 -1.95
CA PRO A 31 4.62 -25.03 -1.39
C PRO A 31 5.43 -25.77 -2.47
N GLY A 32 6.75 -25.56 -2.50
CA GLY A 32 7.63 -26.18 -3.49
C GLY A 32 7.72 -25.47 -4.84
N VAL A 33 6.89 -24.44 -5.09
CA VAL A 33 7.00 -23.61 -6.30
C VAL A 33 8.05 -22.52 -6.05
N GLN A 34 9.03 -22.43 -6.96
CA GLN A 34 10.01 -21.34 -6.94
C GLN A 34 9.31 -20.02 -7.28
N LYS A 35 9.65 -18.96 -6.54
CA LYS A 35 9.11 -17.60 -6.75
C LYS A 35 9.72 -16.97 -8.01
N LEU A 36 9.33 -17.44 -9.19
CA LEU A 36 9.86 -17.00 -10.47
C LEU A 36 8.72 -16.61 -11.43
N GLY A 37 8.80 -15.41 -12.01
CA GLY A 37 7.95 -14.97 -13.13
C GLY A 37 6.45 -15.28 -12.96
N THR A 38 5.94 -16.13 -13.87
CA THR A 38 4.52 -16.53 -14.03
C THR A 38 4.10 -17.68 -13.12
N ALA A 39 4.86 -17.98 -12.05
CA ALA A 39 4.49 -19.02 -11.10
C ALA A 39 3.05 -18.80 -10.58
N PRO A 40 2.21 -19.84 -10.56
CA PRO A 40 0.84 -19.72 -10.09
C PRO A 40 0.85 -19.25 -8.64
N CYS A 41 0.24 -18.08 -8.41
CA CYS A 41 0.12 -17.48 -7.09
C CYS A 41 -1.30 -16.99 -6.85
N GLU A 42 -1.76 -17.15 -5.62
CA GLU A 42 -3.00 -16.55 -5.16
C GLU A 42 -2.72 -15.13 -4.66
N VAL A 43 -3.55 -14.19 -5.08
CA VAL A 43 -3.47 -12.79 -4.64
C VAL A 43 -4.53 -12.56 -3.58
N GLU A 44 -4.08 -12.22 -2.37
CA GLU A 44 -4.94 -11.81 -1.27
C GLU A 44 -4.83 -10.30 -1.04
N PHE A 45 -5.97 -9.67 -0.75
CA PHE A 45 -6.03 -8.28 -0.33
C PHE A 45 -6.17 -8.20 1.18
N LEU A 46 -5.49 -7.26 1.83
CA LEU A 46 -5.62 -7.02 3.26
C LEU A 46 -6.46 -5.78 3.57
N GLY A 47 -7.44 -5.95 4.45
CA GLY A 47 -8.26 -4.84 4.95
C GLY A 47 -7.57 -4.05 6.05
N ARG A 48 -8.22 -2.98 6.54
CA ARG A 48 -7.69 -2.11 7.62
C ARG A 48 -7.33 -2.83 8.92
N ARG A 49 -7.88 -4.02 9.15
CA ARG A 49 -7.62 -4.89 10.31
C ARG A 49 -6.46 -5.87 10.09
N GLY A 50 -5.82 -5.86 8.91
CA GLY A 50 -4.79 -6.84 8.53
C GLY A 50 -5.35 -8.24 8.26
N LYS A 51 -6.66 -8.36 8.01
CA LYS A 51 -7.30 -9.63 7.64
C LYS A 51 -7.50 -9.72 6.13
N PRO A 52 -7.43 -10.93 5.55
CA PRO A 52 -7.79 -11.16 4.16
C PRO A 52 -9.21 -10.69 3.87
N VAL A 53 -9.40 -9.98 2.77
CA VAL A 53 -10.70 -9.51 2.29
C VAL A 53 -10.88 -9.88 0.82
N LYS A 54 -12.10 -10.27 0.45
CA LYS A 54 -12.43 -10.67 -0.93
C LYS A 54 -12.36 -9.51 -1.93
N LYS A 55 -12.62 -8.28 -1.48
CA LYS A 55 -12.57 -7.06 -2.30
C LYS A 55 -11.38 -6.22 -1.89
N MET A 56 -10.70 -5.64 -2.87
CA MET A 56 -9.61 -4.68 -2.67
C MET A 56 -10.07 -3.51 -1.78
N ARG A 57 -9.26 -3.11 -0.80
CA ARG A 57 -9.55 -2.00 0.11
C ARG A 57 -8.30 -1.15 0.33
N LEU A 58 -8.51 0.16 0.34
CA LEU A 58 -7.49 1.13 0.74
C LEU A 58 -7.31 1.11 2.25
N ILE A 59 -6.05 1.08 2.68
CA ILE A 59 -5.65 1.10 4.09
C ILE A 59 -4.68 2.26 4.34
N PRO A 60 -4.63 2.81 5.56
CA PRO A 60 -3.62 3.83 5.89
C PRO A 60 -2.21 3.30 5.62
N ALA A 61 -1.34 4.13 5.04
CA ALA A 61 0.01 3.79 4.62
C ALA A 61 0.84 3.21 5.77
N GLU A 62 0.79 3.84 6.94
CA GLU A 62 1.46 3.37 8.16
C GLU A 62 1.08 1.92 8.49
N LYS A 63 -0.21 1.59 8.40
CA LYS A 63 -0.71 0.23 8.63
C LYS A 63 -0.30 -0.71 7.52
N ALA A 64 -0.32 -0.26 6.27
CA ALA A 64 0.11 -1.06 5.11
C ALA A 64 1.56 -1.51 5.28
N PHE A 65 2.46 -0.58 5.60
CA PHE A 65 3.87 -0.88 5.83
C PHE A 65 4.08 -1.74 7.08
N ALA A 66 3.34 -1.49 8.17
CA ALA A 66 3.42 -2.32 9.37
C ALA A 66 3.01 -3.79 9.10
N PHE A 67 1.93 -4.01 8.33
CA PHE A 67 1.53 -5.36 7.93
C PHE A 67 2.50 -5.97 6.93
N ALA A 68 3.00 -5.19 5.96
CA ALA A 68 3.99 -5.66 5.00
C ALA A 68 5.26 -6.15 5.70
N ARG A 69 5.80 -5.39 6.66
CA ARG A 69 6.96 -5.80 7.45
C ARG A 69 6.72 -7.07 8.26
N LYS A 70 5.51 -7.27 8.80
CA LYS A 70 5.16 -8.50 9.54
C LYS A 70 5.11 -9.73 8.64
N LEU A 71 4.72 -9.55 7.38
CA LEU A 71 4.59 -10.63 6.39
C LEU A 71 5.88 -10.82 5.58
N GLN A 72 6.76 -9.82 5.57
CA GLN A 72 8.09 -9.88 4.97
C GLN A 72 8.94 -10.87 5.76
N GLY A 73 9.16 -12.05 5.18
CA GLY A 73 9.85 -13.17 5.82
C GLY A 73 9.01 -14.43 5.95
N THR A 74 7.70 -14.36 5.67
CA THR A 74 6.88 -15.58 5.58
C THR A 74 7.31 -16.40 4.33
N PRO A 75 7.68 -17.69 4.49
CA PRO A 75 8.03 -18.54 3.36
C PRO A 75 6.83 -18.68 2.41
N GLY A 76 7.09 -18.75 1.10
CA GLY A 76 6.02 -18.83 0.09
C GLY A 76 5.16 -17.57 -0.07
N CYS A 77 5.53 -16.46 0.56
CA CYS A 77 4.79 -15.19 0.49
C CYS A 77 5.65 -14.07 -0.13
N THR A 78 5.04 -13.23 -0.96
CA THR A 78 5.60 -11.93 -1.39
C THR A 78 4.55 -10.85 -1.13
N VAL A 79 4.99 -9.69 -0.66
CA VAL A 79 4.09 -8.61 -0.27
C VAL A 79 4.41 -7.37 -1.09
N SER A 80 3.36 -6.72 -1.59
CA SER A 80 3.47 -5.48 -2.37
C SER A 80 2.61 -4.40 -1.73
N VAL A 81 3.19 -3.22 -1.57
CA VAL A 81 2.50 -2.01 -1.10
C VAL A 81 2.48 -1.02 -2.27
N CYS A 82 1.30 -0.65 -2.74
CA CYS A 82 1.09 0.33 -3.81
C CYS A 82 0.54 1.63 -3.25
#